data_AF-A0A7C6KRV3-F1
#
_entry.id   AF-A0A7C6KRV3-F1
#
_cell.length_a   1.000
_cell.length_b   1.000
_cell.length_c   1.000
_cell.angle_alpha   90.00
_cell.angle_beta   90.00
_cell.angle_gamma   90.00
#
_symmetry.space_group_name_H-M   'P 1'
#
loop_
_entity.id
_entity.type
_entity.pdbx_description
1 polymer ?
#
loop_
_entity_poly.entity_id
_entity_poly.type
_entity_poly.pdbx_seq_one_letter_code
_entity_poly.pdbx_strand_id
1 'polypeptide(L)'
;MVYDFNTEEYYIEGARKALDESGAADKNLRYLVEGDEIQTIHYANILSEDSDELTPVPVDTIKVTPETSFAEIELGDGMFIMIFEMKDAQGNVAYSVPITFETIDGEIFTSVE
;
A
#
# COMPACT_ATOMS: atom_id res chain seq x y z
N MET A 1 5.09 -6.50 -3.38
CA MET A 1 4.36 -6.72 -4.64
C MET A 1 5.22 -6.17 -5.76
N VAL A 2 5.33 -6.90 -6.85
CA VAL A 2 6.03 -6.47 -8.07
C VAL A 2 5.09 -6.76 -9.24
N TYR A 3 5.04 -5.85 -10.20
CA TYR A 3 4.33 -6.05 -11.46
C TYR A 3 5.34 -6.54 -12.52
N ASP A 4 5.06 -7.66 -13.17
CA ASP A 4 5.86 -8.16 -14.30
C ASP A 4 5.24 -7.70 -15.62
N PHE A 5 5.94 -6.84 -16.34
CA PHE A 5 5.48 -6.31 -17.64
C PHE A 5 5.42 -7.36 -18.76
N ASN A 6 6.05 -8.53 -18.61
CA ASN A 6 6.02 -9.59 -19.62
C ASN A 6 4.76 -10.45 -19.50
N THR A 7 4.30 -10.68 -18.26
CA THR A 7 3.09 -11.47 -17.99
C THR A 7 1.87 -10.61 -17.70
N GLU A 8 2.06 -9.30 -17.51
CA GLU A 8 1.02 -8.32 -17.17
C GLU A 8 0.31 -8.66 -15.84
N GLU A 9 1.04 -9.27 -14.89
CA GLU A 9 0.50 -9.76 -13.62
C GLU A 9 1.28 -9.22 -12.41
N TYR A 10 0.60 -9.10 -11.27
CA TYR A 10 1.22 -8.80 -9.98
C TYR A 10 1.62 -10.06 -9.23
N TYR A 11 2.83 -10.07 -8.67
CA TYR A 11 3.35 -11.15 -7.85
C TYR A 11 3.63 -10.72 -6.40
N ILE A 12 3.38 -11.64 -5.47
CA ILE A 12 3.78 -11.51 -4.07
C ILE A 12 5.23 -11.96 -3.93
N GLU A 13 6.16 -11.01 -3.81
CA GLU A 13 7.59 -11.27 -3.51
C GLU A 13 7.82 -11.96 -2.16
N GLY A 14 6.81 -11.96 -1.29
CA GLY A 14 6.85 -12.52 0.06
C GLY A 14 6.59 -11.48 1.15
N ALA A 15 6.59 -11.94 2.39
CA ALA A 15 6.47 -11.12 3.59
C ALA A 15 7.81 -11.07 4.33
N ARG A 16 8.06 -9.93 4.99
CA ARG A 16 9.16 -9.78 5.94
C ARG A 16 8.60 -9.97 7.35
N LYS A 17 9.38 -10.61 8.23
CA LYS A 17 9.03 -10.62 9.65
C LYS A 17 9.10 -9.21 10.22
N ALA A 18 8.24 -8.94 11.21
CA ALA A 18 8.36 -7.75 12.04
C ALA A 18 9.74 -7.68 12.69
N LEU A 19 10.18 -6.47 13.02
CA LEU A 19 11.41 -6.23 13.79
C LEU A 19 11.37 -7.06 15.07
N ASP A 20 12.42 -7.85 15.33
CA ASP A 20 12.58 -8.50 16.63
C ASP A 20 13.08 -7.49 17.68
N GLU A 21 13.17 -7.93 18.95
CA GLU A 21 13.63 -7.07 20.07
C GLU A 21 15.03 -6.47 19.86
N SER A 22 15.81 -6.97 18.89
CA SER A 22 17.13 -6.43 18.55
C SER A 22 17.07 -5.26 17.56
N GLY A 23 15.90 -4.92 17.01
CA GLY A 23 15.72 -3.86 16.02
C GLY A 23 16.28 -4.21 14.64
N ALA A 24 16.67 -5.47 14.40
CA ALA A 24 17.12 -5.93 13.10
C ALA A 24 15.90 -6.24 12.21
N ALA A 25 15.74 -5.48 11.12
CA ALA A 25 14.79 -5.84 10.08
C ALA A 25 15.22 -7.16 9.43
N ASP A 26 14.32 -8.15 9.41
CA ASP A 26 14.59 -9.39 8.68
C ASP A 26 14.79 -9.05 7.20
N LYS A 27 16.03 -9.24 6.74
CA LYS A 27 16.40 -8.98 5.35
C LYS A 27 15.87 -10.06 4.42
N ASN A 28 15.45 -11.19 4.95
CA ASN A 28 14.97 -12.32 4.16
C ASN A 28 13.48 -12.18 3.89
N LEU A 29 13.13 -12.21 2.60
CA LEU A 29 11.76 -12.38 2.16
C LEU A 29 11.37 -13.84 2.35
N ARG A 30 10.23 -14.08 3.01
CA ARG A 30 9.60 -15.40 3.09
C ARG A 30 8.39 -15.40 2.16
N TYR A 31 8.33 -16.38 1.26
CA TYR A 31 7.12 -16.60 0.47
C TYR A 31 5.93 -16.93 1.38
N LEU A 32 4.76 -16.40 1.01
CA LEU A 32 3.51 -16.79 1.63
C LEU A 32 3.21 -18.24 1.28
N VAL A 33 2.67 -18.99 2.23
CA VAL A 33 2.28 -20.39 2.06
C VAL A 33 0.81 -20.56 2.44
N GLU A 34 0.18 -21.62 1.90
CA GLU A 34 -1.19 -21.97 2.25
C GLU A 34 -1.38 -22.03 3.77
N GLY A 35 -2.42 -21.36 4.25
CA GLY A 35 -2.75 -21.25 5.68
C GLY A 35 -2.19 -20.02 6.38
N ASP A 36 -1.30 -19.24 5.76
CA ASP A 36 -0.89 -17.93 6.28
C ASP A 36 -2.09 -16.98 6.41
N GLU A 37 -2.08 -16.11 7.42
CA GLU A 37 -3.09 -15.05 7.61
C GLU A 37 -2.46 -13.67 7.34
N ILE A 38 -3.09 -12.90 6.46
CA ILE A 38 -2.69 -11.55 6.09
C ILE A 38 -3.72 -10.58 6.68
N GLN A 39 -3.30 -9.72 7.60
CA GLN A 39 -4.11 -8.61 8.08
C GLN A 39 -3.81 -7.37 7.24
N THR A 40 -4.82 -6.85 6.55
CA THR A 40 -4.73 -5.55 5.88
C THR A 40 -4.93 -4.43 6.90
N ILE A 41 -4.12 -3.37 6.77
CA ILE A 41 -4.15 -2.19 7.64
C ILE A 41 -4.29 -0.97 6.74
N HIS A 42 -5.35 -0.20 6.94
CA HIS A 42 -5.52 1.12 6.33
C HIS A 42 -4.99 2.18 7.29
N TYR A 43 -4.41 3.24 6.76
CA TYR A 43 -3.94 4.36 7.56
C TYR A 43 -4.92 5.52 7.39
N ALA A 44 -5.58 5.91 8.49
CA ALA A 44 -6.58 6.97 8.50
C ALA A 44 -6.05 8.22 9.22
N ASN A 45 -6.46 9.39 8.76
CA ASN A 45 -6.21 10.67 9.43
C ASN A 45 -7.55 11.35 9.78
N ILE A 46 -7.58 12.11 10.87
CA ILE A 46 -8.72 12.91 11.27
C ILE A 46 -8.60 14.28 10.58
N LEU A 47 -9.40 14.50 9.53
CA LEU A 47 -9.40 15.74 8.73
C LEU A 47 -9.55 17.04 9.52
N SER A 48 -10.16 17.00 10.71
CA SER A 48 -10.33 18.18 11.57
C SER A 48 -9.12 18.52 12.43
N GLU A 49 -8.14 17.62 12.50
CA GLU A 49 -6.91 17.81 13.25
C GLU A 49 -5.78 18.13 12.26
N ASP A 50 -5.07 19.24 12.50
CA ASP A 50 -3.86 19.60 11.75
C ASP A 50 -2.69 18.74 12.25
N SER A 51 -2.76 17.43 11.96
CA SER A 51 -1.84 16.41 12.42
C SER A 51 -1.42 15.53 11.25
N ASP A 52 -0.11 15.27 11.13
CA ASP A 52 0.43 14.30 10.19
C ASP A 52 0.39 12.86 10.74
N GLU A 53 -0.19 12.64 11.93
CA GLU A 53 -0.27 11.32 12.55
C GLU A 53 -1.36 10.46 11.91
N LEU A 54 -0.94 9.36 11.27
CA LEU A 54 -1.83 8.37 10.71
C LEU A 54 -2.14 7.26 11.72
N THR A 55 -3.42 6.98 11.94
CA THR A 55 -3.87 5.87 12.79
C THR A 55 -4.03 4.60 11.95
N PRO A 56 -3.34 3.48 12.30
CA PRO A 56 -3.55 2.20 11.64
C PRO A 56 -4.90 1.59 12.05
N VAL A 57 -5.72 1.26 11.05
CA VAL A 57 -7.04 0.63 11.19
C VAL A 57 -6.98 -0.73 10.50
N PRO A 58 -7.02 -1.85 11.25
CA PRO A 58 -7.16 -3.18 10.66
C PRO A 58 -8.49 -3.29 9.92
N VAL A 59 -8.48 -3.76 8.68
CA VAL A 59 -9.68 -3.87 7.83
C VAL A 59 -10.07 -5.33 7.64
N ASP A 60 -9.35 -6.06 6.81
CA ASP A 60 -9.66 -7.44 6.45
C ASP A 60 -8.54 -8.40 6.85
N THR A 61 -8.93 -9.61 7.25
CA THR A 61 -8.03 -10.74 7.43
C THR A 61 -8.24 -11.72 6.28
N ILE A 62 -7.21 -11.94 5.47
CA ILE A 62 -7.22 -12.84 4.31
C ILE A 62 -6.42 -14.09 4.67
N LYS A 63 -7.01 -15.27 4.46
CA LYS A 63 -6.29 -16.53 4.59
C LYS A 63 -5.73 -16.96 3.24
N VAL A 64 -4.44 -17.23 3.18
CA VAL A 64 -3.74 -17.66 1.97
C VAL A 64 -4.17 -19.07 1.59
N THR A 65 -4.60 -19.22 0.34
CA THR A 65 -4.91 -20.49 -0.34
C THR A 65 -4.05 -20.61 -1.60
N PRO A 66 -3.97 -21.80 -2.23
CA PRO A 66 -3.26 -21.97 -3.51
C PRO A 66 -3.78 -21.06 -4.64
N GLU A 67 -5.01 -20.59 -4.54
CA GLU A 67 -5.67 -19.72 -5.52
C GLU A 67 -5.56 -18.21 -5.18
N THR A 68 -4.93 -17.88 -4.05
CA THR A 68 -4.75 -16.47 -3.64
C THR A 68 -3.92 -15.73 -4.67
N SER A 69 -4.49 -14.68 -5.24
CA SER A 69 -3.91 -13.87 -6.30
C SER A 69 -4.31 -12.41 -6.12
N PHE A 70 -3.54 -11.52 -6.73
CA PHE A 70 -3.95 -10.13 -6.88
C PHE A 70 -4.82 -9.97 -8.12
N ALA A 71 -5.78 -9.07 -8.02
CA ALA A 71 -6.54 -8.58 -9.15
C ALA A 71 -6.48 -7.06 -9.15
N GLU A 72 -6.49 -6.47 -10.33
CA GLU A 72 -6.77 -5.05 -10.47
C GLU A 72 -8.26 -4.83 -10.20
N ILE A 73 -8.56 -3.73 -9.53
CA ILE A 73 -9.92 -3.27 -9.31
C ILE A 73 -10.00 -1.82 -9.78
N GLU A 74 -11.13 -1.44 -10.36
CA GLU A 74 -11.40 -0.05 -10.66
C GLU A 74 -11.39 0.76 -9.36
N LEU A 75 -10.75 1.92 -9.41
CA LEU A 75 -10.66 2.84 -8.28
C LEU A 75 -12.05 3.39 -7.85
N GLY A 76 -13.03 3.29 -8.75
CA GLY A 76 -14.36 3.89 -8.62
C GLY A 76 -14.34 5.38 -8.96
N ASP A 77 -15.52 6.00 -8.97
CA ASP A 77 -15.65 7.45 -9.20
C ASP A 77 -15.28 8.23 -7.93
N GLY A 78 -14.51 9.30 -8.07
CA GLY A 78 -14.16 10.16 -6.94
C GLY A 78 -12.94 11.05 -7.17
N MET A 79 -12.57 11.79 -6.13
CA MET A 79 -11.39 12.63 -6.13
C MET A 79 -10.28 11.99 -5.30
N PHE A 80 -9.13 11.82 -5.92
CA PHE A 80 -7.98 11.12 -5.36
C PHE A 80 -6.78 12.03 -5.30
N ILE A 81 -5.89 11.75 -4.36
CA ILE A 81 -4.62 12.47 -4.21
C ILE A 81 -3.48 11.46 -4.30
N MET A 82 -2.51 11.73 -5.16
CA MET A 82 -1.25 10.99 -5.24
C MET A 82 -0.13 11.81 -4.60
N ILE A 83 0.61 11.17 -3.68
CA ILE A 83 1.77 11.74 -2.98
C ILE A 83 2.89 10.71 -3.00
N PHE A 84 4.11 11.12 -3.30
CA PHE A 84 5.30 10.29 -3.09
C PHE A 84 5.89 10.54 -1.71
N GLU A 85 5.96 9.49 -0.89
CA GLU A 85 6.73 9.49 0.35
C GLU A 85 8.19 9.09 0.07
N MET A 86 9.13 9.93 0.47
CA MET A 86 10.56 9.69 0.38
C MET A 86 11.12 9.51 1.79
N LYS A 87 11.60 8.29 2.09
CA LYS A 87 12.20 7.96 3.40
C LYS A 87 13.70 7.71 3.26
N ASP A 88 14.51 8.41 4.04
CA ASP A 88 15.97 8.21 4.07
C ASP A 88 16.38 7.04 4.99
N ALA A 89 17.68 6.68 4.95
CA ALA A 89 18.22 5.58 5.74
C ALA A 89 18.20 5.81 7.27
N GLN A 90 18.04 7.06 7.70
CA GLN A 90 17.90 7.46 9.11
C GLN A 90 16.43 7.47 9.56
N GLY A 91 15.50 7.24 8.62
CA GLY A 91 14.07 7.23 8.86
C GLY A 91 13.40 8.59 8.71
N ASN A 92 14.10 9.63 8.26
CA ASN A 92 13.50 10.93 7.95
C ASN A 92 12.61 10.82 6.72
N VAL A 93 11.46 11.50 6.75
CA VAL A 93 10.46 11.45 5.69
C VAL A 93 10.30 12.83 5.05
N ALA A 94 10.16 12.86 3.72
CA ALA A 94 9.74 14.02 2.95
C ALA A 94 8.65 13.60 1.97
N TYR A 95 7.64 14.46 1.76
CA TYR A 95 6.54 14.20 0.84
C TYR A 95 6.67 15.06 -0.43
N SER A 96 6.25 14.55 -1.58
CA SER A 96 6.09 15.37 -2.79
C SER A 96 4.94 16.37 -2.63
N VAL A 97 4.86 17.34 -3.56
CA VAL A 97 3.62 18.10 -3.76
C VAL A 97 2.51 17.11 -4.11
N PRO A 98 1.32 17.19 -3.47
CA PRO A 98 0.19 16.34 -3.80
C PRO A 98 -0.35 16.67 -5.19
N ILE A 99 -0.65 15.64 -5.97
CA ILE A 99 -1.37 15.77 -7.24
C ILE A 99 -2.78 15.25 -7.03
N THR A 100 -3.78 16.07 -7.34
CA THR A 100 -5.19 15.66 -7.31
C THR A 100 -5.64 15.24 -8.71
N PHE A 101 -6.44 14.18 -8.77
CA PHE A 101 -7.09 13.73 -10.01
C PHE A 101 -8.50 13.23 -9.69
N GLU A 102 -9.39 13.36 -10.66
CA GLU A 102 -10.77 12.90 -10.56
C GLU A 102 -10.94 11.67 -11.46
N THR A 103 -11.63 10.65 -10.97
CA THR A 103 -12.06 9.51 -11.78
C THR A 103 -13.56 9.58 -11.99
N ILE A 104 -13.99 9.47 -13.25
CA ILE A 104 -15.41 9.43 -13.65
C ILE A 104 -15.56 8.37 -14.73
N ASP A 105 -16.44 7.40 -14.51
CA ASP A 105 -16.73 6.30 -15.43
C ASP A 105 -15.46 5.57 -15.91
N GLY A 106 -14.48 5.41 -15.00
CA GLY A 106 -13.20 4.75 -15.27
C GLY A 106 -12.15 5.59 -16.00
N GLU A 107 -12.44 6.84 -16.36
CA GLU A 107 -11.48 7.78 -16.96
C GLU A 107 -10.84 8.70 -15.90
N ILE A 108 -9.54 9.00 -16.05
CA ILE A 108 -8.80 9.90 -15.16
C ILE A 108 -8.74 11.30 -15.75
N PHE A 109 -9.21 12.29 -14.99
CA PHE A 109 -9.16 13.70 -15.30
C PHE A 109 -8.18 14.43 -14.38
N THR A 110 -7.37 15.31 -14.97
CA THR A 110 -6.44 16.17 -14.23
C THR A 110 -6.66 17.62 -14.62
N SER A 111 -6.49 18.51 -13.65
CA SER A 111 -6.60 19.95 -13.82
C SER A 111 -5.24 20.57 -13.60
N VAL A 112 -4.83 21.49 -14.47
CA VAL A 112 -3.67 22.35 -14.23
C VAL A 112 -4.21 23.68 -13.72
N GLU A 113 -3.88 24.06 -12.49
CA GLU A 113 -4.00 25.46 -12.05
C GLU A 113 -2.85 26.32 -12.59
#